data_AF-A0A7V8VBJ8-F1
#
_entry.id   AF-A0A7V8VBJ8-F1
#
_cell.length_a   1.000
_cell.length_b   1.000
_cell.length_c   1.000
_cell.angle_alpha   90.00
_cell.angle_beta   90.00
_cell.angle_gamma   90.00
#
_symmetry.space_group_name_H-M   'P 1'
#
loop_
_entity.id
_entity.type
_entity.pdbx_description
1 polymer ?
#
loop_
_entity_poly.entity_id
_entity_poly.type
_entity_poly.pdbx_seq_one_letter_code
_entity_poly.pdbx_strand_id
1 'polypeptide(L)'
;MFAEMFWTSWGMGSSHTWTTTQTQWLLPYVLGWAVITVPAVVAGWLGVFQKAGQSRWAALIPGYNIYVLVVRVAGLSPLWCLLLLIPPVNLVAAIVVNVEVARRFGRTEAFGVGMSVFGFILYPWIGFGSAEYHRLPALHTPLPQPLRRSSESRKP
;
A
#
# COMPACT_ATOMS: atom_id res chain seq x y z
N MET A 1 36.29 -18.94 37.73
CA MET A 1 35.28 -19.93 38.19
C MET A 1 33.87 -19.38 38.18
N PHE A 2 33.54 -18.27 38.86
CA PHE A 2 32.16 -17.74 38.91
C PHE A 2 31.63 -17.22 37.56
N ALA A 3 32.47 -16.58 36.75
CA ALA A 3 32.11 -16.09 35.41
C ALA A 3 31.76 -17.23 34.43
N GLU A 4 32.53 -18.33 34.46
CA GLU A 4 32.28 -19.53 33.64
C GLU A 4 30.98 -20.24 34.04
N MET A 5 30.67 -20.26 35.34
CA MET A 5 29.45 -20.85 35.88
C MET A 5 28.20 -20.03 35.51
N PHE A 6 28.31 -18.69 35.55
CA PHE A 6 27.26 -17.80 35.04
C PHE A 6 27.05 -17.99 33.52
N TRP A 7 28.15 -18.03 32.75
CA TRP A 7 28.11 -18.20 31.29
C TRP A 7 27.42 -19.49 30.83
N THR A 8 27.68 -20.60 31.53
CA THR A 8 27.08 -21.91 31.24
C THR A 8 25.65 -22.04 31.76
N SER A 9 25.31 -21.43 32.90
CA SER A 9 23.95 -21.47 33.47
C SER A 9 22.90 -20.77 32.61
N TRP A 10 23.29 -19.78 31.80
CA TRP A 10 22.38 -19.02 30.94
C TRP A 10 22.21 -19.62 29.53
N GLY A 11 22.73 -20.82 29.27
CA GLY A 11 22.63 -21.47 27.96
C GLY A 11 23.42 -20.76 26.85
N MET A 12 24.17 -19.71 27.18
CA MET A 12 24.98 -18.95 26.23
C MET A 12 26.23 -19.72 25.77
N GLY A 13 26.58 -20.82 26.45
CA GLY A 13 27.65 -21.74 26.08
C GLY A 13 27.23 -22.88 25.13
N SER A 14 25.93 -23.10 24.90
CA SER A 14 25.52 -24.04 23.85
C SER A 14 25.58 -23.34 22.51
N SER A 15 26.46 -23.80 21.62
CA SER A 15 26.25 -23.59 20.20
C SER A 15 24.92 -24.26 19.87
N HIS A 16 23.84 -23.48 19.85
CA HIS A 16 22.61 -23.87 19.17
C HIS A 16 23.01 -24.03 17.69
N THR A 17 23.53 -25.20 17.33
CA THR A 17 23.69 -25.61 15.96
C THR A 17 22.25 -25.81 15.49
N TRP A 18 21.66 -24.75 14.93
CA TRP A 18 20.40 -24.81 14.22
C TRP A 18 20.50 -26.02 13.30
N THR A 19 19.89 -27.14 13.70
CA THR A 19 20.13 -28.42 13.05
C THR A 19 19.61 -28.28 11.64
N THR A 20 20.51 -28.29 10.66
CA THR A 20 20.23 -28.08 9.23
C THR A 20 19.13 -29.02 8.74
N THR A 21 18.96 -30.16 9.42
CA THR A 21 17.99 -31.21 9.14
C THR A 21 16.53 -30.82 9.39
N GLN A 22 16.24 -29.87 10.29
CA GLN A 22 14.88 -29.42 10.57
C GLN A 22 14.46 -28.28 9.63
N THR A 23 15.40 -27.40 9.28
CA THR A 23 15.17 -26.24 8.40
C THR A 23 15.07 -26.65 6.92
N GLN A 24 15.76 -27.70 6.49
CA GLN A 24 15.81 -28.14 5.07
C GLN A 24 14.45 -28.51 4.45
N TRP A 25 13.48 -28.97 5.24
CA TRP A 25 12.13 -29.31 4.74
C TRP A 25 11.21 -28.09 4.70
N LEU A 26 11.43 -27.15 5.62
CA LEU A 26 10.67 -25.90 5.70
C LEU A 26 11.15 -24.90 4.65
N LEU A 27 12.44 -24.88 4.31
CA LEU A 27 13.01 -23.99 3.31
C LEU A 27 12.31 -24.06 1.94
N PRO A 28 12.17 -25.22 1.27
CA PRO A 28 11.50 -25.30 -0.04
C PRO A 28 10.00 -24.99 0.06
N TYR A 29 9.35 -25.34 1.17
CA TYR A 29 7.94 -25.01 1.40
C TYR A 29 7.74 -23.49 1.55
N VAL A 30 8.53 -22.85 2.41
CA VAL A 30 8.51 -21.39 2.61
C VAL A 30 8.92 -20.67 1.33
N LEU A 31 9.91 -21.16 0.58
CA LEU A 31 10.28 -20.60 -0.73
C LEU A 31 9.13 -20.75 -1.74
N GLY A 32 8.48 -21.91 -1.82
CA GLY A 32 7.34 -22.14 -2.71
C GLY A 32 6.18 -21.19 -2.40
N TRP A 33 5.84 -21.03 -1.12
CA TRP A 33 4.82 -20.08 -0.68
C TRP A 33 5.23 -18.63 -0.94
N ALA A 34 6.50 -18.26 -0.72
CA ALA A 34 7.02 -16.93 -1.02
C ALA A 34 6.94 -16.64 -2.53
N VAL A 35 7.28 -17.61 -3.38
CA VAL A 35 7.22 -17.47 -4.84
C VAL A 35 5.79 -17.28 -5.35
N ILE A 36 4.76 -17.73 -4.64
CA ILE A 36 3.36 -17.51 -5.03
C ILE A 36 2.84 -16.18 -4.45
N THR A 37 3.12 -15.93 -3.17
CA THR A 37 2.57 -14.78 -2.44
C THR A 37 3.22 -13.46 -2.85
N VAL A 38 4.54 -13.43 -3.05
CA VAL A 38 5.26 -12.20 -3.42
C VAL A 38 4.79 -11.66 -4.78
N PRO A 39 4.73 -12.45 -5.87
CA PRO A 39 4.23 -11.96 -7.14
C PRO A 39 2.75 -11.60 -7.08
N ALA A 40 1.93 -12.32 -6.32
CA ALA A 40 0.51 -11.98 -6.15
C ALA A 40 0.34 -10.61 -5.48
N VAL A 41 1.13 -10.32 -4.45
CA VAL A 41 1.08 -9.01 -3.77
C VAL A 41 1.62 -7.91 -4.67
N VAL A 42 2.74 -8.16 -5.36
CA VAL A 42 3.31 -7.20 -6.31
C VAL A 42 2.32 -6.92 -7.45
N ALA A 43 1.71 -7.95 -8.04
CA ALA A 43 0.70 -7.79 -9.07
C ALA A 43 -0.54 -7.05 -8.57
N GLY A 44 -0.96 -7.30 -7.33
CA GLY A 44 -2.03 -6.56 -6.67
C GLY A 44 -1.70 -5.08 -6.50
N TRP A 45 -0.48 -4.77 -6.06
CA TRP A 45 0.01 -3.40 -5.92
C TRP A 45 0.09 -2.70 -7.28
N LEU A 46 0.59 -3.38 -8.31
CA LEU A 46 0.60 -2.87 -9.69
C LEU A 46 -0.82 -2.60 -10.20
N GLY A 47 -1.79 -3.44 -9.83
CA GLY A 47 -3.21 -3.26 -10.15
C GLY A 47 -3.82 -2.02 -9.49
N VAL A 48 -3.48 -1.74 -8.23
CA VAL A 48 -3.92 -0.51 -7.53
C VAL A 48 -3.42 0.74 -8.25
N PHE A 49 -2.13 0.79 -8.62
CA PHE A 49 -1.59 1.93 -9.37
C PHE A 49 -2.21 2.07 -10.77
N GLN A 50 -2.44 0.95 -11.47
CA GLN A 50 -3.07 0.97 -12.78
C GLN A 50 -4.50 1.51 -12.72
N LYS A 51 -5.28 1.10 -11.70
CA LYS A 51 -6.62 1.63 -11.46
C LYS A 51 -6.64 3.11 -11.09
N ALA A 52 -5.62 3.57 -10.37
CA ALA A 52 -5.44 4.98 -10.07
C ALA A 52 -4.91 5.81 -11.28
N GLY A 53 -4.69 5.17 -12.44
CA GLY A 53 -4.15 5.82 -13.64
C GLY A 53 -2.68 6.22 -13.51
N GLN A 54 -1.90 5.51 -12.70
CA GLN A 54 -0.47 5.75 -12.47
C GLN A 54 0.39 4.65 -13.10
N SER A 55 1.64 4.99 -13.41
CA SER A 55 2.60 4.08 -14.03
C SER A 55 2.91 2.88 -13.12
N ARG A 56 2.76 1.66 -13.64
CA ARG A 56 3.05 0.39 -12.94
C ARG A 56 4.47 0.34 -12.38
N TRP A 57 5.46 0.85 -13.12
CA TRP A 57 6.86 0.94 -12.69
C TRP A 57 7.07 1.82 -11.44
N ALA A 58 6.17 2.77 -11.16
CA ALA A 58 6.28 3.61 -9.97
C ALA A 58 6.18 2.81 -8.67
N ALA A 59 5.51 1.66 -8.70
CA ALA A 59 5.39 0.75 -7.56
C ALA A 59 6.72 0.08 -7.19
N LEU A 60 7.62 -0.08 -8.16
CA LEU A 60 8.82 -0.91 -8.03
C LEU A 60 10.00 -0.14 -7.41
N ILE A 61 9.99 1.20 -7.50
CA ILE A 61 11.06 2.05 -7.01
C ILE A 61 10.77 2.41 -5.53
N PRO A 62 11.62 2.00 -4.58
CA PRO A 62 11.48 2.37 -3.18
C PRO A 62 11.56 3.90 -3.02
N GLY A 63 10.67 4.48 -2.22
CA GLY A 63 10.56 5.93 -1.99
C GLY A 63 9.63 6.62 -2.99
N TYR A 64 9.78 6.37 -4.29
CA TYR A 64 8.85 6.91 -5.30
C TYR A 64 7.46 6.26 -5.20
N ASN A 65 7.39 4.98 -4.85
CA ASN A 65 6.13 4.29 -4.59
C ASN A 65 5.29 4.97 -3.49
N ILE A 66 5.91 5.40 -2.39
CA ILE A 66 5.25 6.13 -1.30
C ILE A 66 4.77 7.50 -1.79
N TYR A 67 5.62 8.23 -2.52
CA TYR A 67 5.26 9.52 -3.09
C TYR A 67 4.05 9.43 -4.03
N VAL A 68 4.06 8.49 -4.96
CA VAL A 68 2.92 8.29 -5.88
C VAL A 68 1.70 7.81 -5.12
N LEU A 69 1.85 6.93 -4.13
CA LEU A 69 0.72 6.46 -3.33
C LEU A 69 0.08 7.59 -2.51
N VAL A 70 0.87 8.48 -1.90
CA VAL A 70 0.34 9.61 -1.12
C VAL A 70 -0.19 10.74 -2.02
N VAL A 71 0.57 11.14 -3.05
CA VAL A 71 0.26 12.35 -3.83
C VAL A 71 -0.63 12.07 -5.03
N ARG A 72 -0.53 10.88 -5.63
CA ARG A 72 -1.31 10.54 -6.83
C ARG A 72 -2.51 9.67 -6.50
N VAL A 73 -2.34 8.67 -5.63
CA VAL A 73 -3.43 7.76 -5.25
C VAL A 73 -4.27 8.36 -4.13
N ALA A 74 -3.70 8.70 -2.98
CA ALA A 74 -4.40 9.36 -1.87
C ALA A 74 -4.65 10.86 -2.12
N GLY A 75 -3.94 11.47 -3.07
CA GLY A 75 -4.01 12.89 -3.44
C GLY A 75 -3.95 13.85 -2.26
N LEU A 76 -3.09 13.49 -1.31
CA LEU A 76 -2.66 14.32 -0.21
C LEU A 76 -1.41 15.11 -0.63
N SER A 77 -1.06 16.17 0.12
CA SER A 77 0.15 16.94 -0.16
C SER A 77 1.43 16.11 0.03
N PRO A 78 2.51 16.38 -0.72
CA PRO A 78 3.81 15.71 -0.56
C PRO A 78 4.39 15.76 0.87
N LEU A 79 3.97 16.74 1.68
CA LEU A 79 4.33 16.86 3.09
C LEU A 79 3.95 15.61 3.91
N TRP A 80 2.88 14.91 3.54
CA TRP A 80 2.50 13.65 4.17
C TRP A 80 3.54 12.55 3.95
N CYS A 81 4.27 12.56 2.84
CA CYS A 81 5.41 11.65 2.64
C CYS A 81 6.56 11.94 3.61
N LEU A 82 6.77 13.21 3.95
CA LEU A 82 7.81 13.62 4.89
C LEU A 82 7.43 13.27 6.34
N LEU A 83 6.14 13.39 6.68
CA LEU A 83 5.57 12.96 7.97
C LEU A 83 5.72 11.45 8.20
N LEU A 84 5.65 10.63 7.13
CA LEU A 84 5.93 9.19 7.20
C LEU A 84 7.39 8.86 7.57
N LEU A 85 8.32 9.79 7.37
CA LEU A 85 9.73 9.58 7.70
C LEU A 85 10.03 9.77 9.20
N ILE A 86 9.08 10.34 9.97
CA ILE A 86 9.22 10.64 11.39
C ILE A 86 8.54 9.53 12.22
N PRO A 87 9.29 8.63 12.91
CA PRO A 87 8.75 7.39 13.50
C PRO A 87 7.51 7.50 14.40
N PRO A 88 7.36 8.50 15.29
CA PRO A 88 6.14 8.61 16.09
C PRO A 88 4.92 9.06 15.28
N VAL A 89 5.13 9.86 14.22
CA VAL A 89 4.05 10.39 13.37
C VAL A 89 3.75 9.47 12.20
N ASN A 90 4.71 8.62 11.81
CA ASN A 90 4.59 7.68 10.71
C ASN A 90 3.35 6.79 10.84
N LEU A 91 3.09 6.25 12.03
CA LEU A 91 1.93 5.37 12.24
C LEU A 91 0.60 6.11 11.99
N VAL A 92 0.47 7.33 12.53
CA VAL A 92 -0.73 8.15 12.35
C VAL A 92 -0.87 8.62 10.90
N ALA A 93 0.22 9.08 10.29
CA ALA A 93 0.25 9.51 8.90
C ALA A 93 -0.08 8.35 7.95
N ALA A 94 0.42 7.14 8.22
CA ALA A 94 0.08 5.96 7.45
C ALA A 94 -1.41 5.63 7.55
N ILE A 95 -2.00 5.75 8.74
CA ILE A 95 -3.44 5.56 8.92
C ILE A 95 -4.25 6.55 8.10
N VAL A 96 -3.93 7.84 8.19
CA VAL A 96 -4.65 8.88 7.44
C VAL A 96 -4.51 8.67 5.92
N VAL A 97 -3.31 8.38 5.44
CA VAL A 97 -3.06 8.11 4.01
C VAL A 97 -3.89 6.91 3.54
N ASN A 98 -3.88 5.81 4.29
CA ASN A 98 -4.64 4.61 3.94
C ASN A 98 -6.16 4.83 3.98
N VAL A 99 -6.67 5.60 4.95
CA VAL A 99 -8.08 6.00 5.01
C VAL A 99 -8.47 6.81 3.79
N GLU A 100 -7.64 7.74 3.36
CA GLU A 100 -7.92 8.55 2.17
C GLU A 100 -7.86 7.72 0.89
N VAL A 101 -6.90 6.77 0.79
CA VAL A 101 -6.89 5.77 -0.28
C VAL A 101 -8.18 4.95 -0.26
N ALA A 102 -8.63 4.46 0.90
CA ALA A 102 -9.87 3.69 1.03
C ALA A 102 -11.08 4.48 0.52
N ARG A 103 -11.19 5.75 0.94
CA ARG A 103 -12.26 6.66 0.52
C ARG A 103 -12.30 6.83 -1.00
N ARG A 104 -11.15 6.94 -1.66
CA ARG A 104 -11.05 7.06 -3.13
C ARG A 104 -11.38 5.78 -3.88
N PHE A 105 -11.20 4.63 -3.26
CA PHE A 105 -11.66 3.35 -3.78
C PHE A 105 -13.10 3.00 -3.36
N GLY A 106 -13.84 3.95 -2.77
CA GLY A 106 -15.25 3.79 -2.36
C GLY A 106 -15.44 2.83 -1.17
N ARG A 107 -14.43 2.68 -0.32
CA ARG A 107 -14.44 1.80 0.86
C ARG A 107 -14.60 2.60 2.16
N THR A 108 -15.01 1.91 3.23
CA THR A 108 -15.25 2.52 4.55
C THR A 108 -13.95 2.97 5.22
N GLU A 109 -14.05 3.93 6.15
CA GLU A 109 -12.89 4.41 6.91
C GLU A 109 -12.26 3.29 7.75
N ALA A 110 -13.08 2.40 8.31
CA ALA A 110 -12.62 1.19 9.01
C ALA A 110 -11.80 0.26 8.11
N PHE A 111 -12.14 0.18 6.82
CA PHE A 111 -11.34 -0.56 5.83
C PHE A 111 -9.98 0.12 5.58
N GLY A 112 -9.94 1.46 5.63
CA GLY A 112 -8.68 2.23 5.58
C GLY A 112 -7.79 2.07 6.81
N VAL A 113 -8.38 2.05 8.01
CA VAL A 113 -7.63 1.70 9.23
C VAL A 113 -7.13 0.27 9.15
N GLY A 114 -7.98 -0.65 8.68
CA GLY A 114 -7.61 -2.04 8.40
C GLY A 114 -6.45 -2.16 7.41
N MET A 115 -6.39 -1.34 6.35
CA MET A 115 -5.27 -1.29 5.40
C MET A 115 -3.96 -0.84 6.03
N SER A 116 -3.99 -0.10 7.13
CA SER A 116 -2.76 0.34 7.78
C SER A 116 -2.09 -0.80 8.56
N VAL A 117 -2.88 -1.77 9.02
CA VAL A 117 -2.42 -2.95 9.76
C VAL A 117 -2.26 -4.17 8.84
N PHE A 118 -3.19 -4.35 7.90
CA PHE A 118 -3.28 -5.49 6.98
C PHE A 118 -3.10 -5.09 5.51
N GLY A 119 -2.39 -3.99 5.23
CA GLY A 119 -2.23 -3.44 3.89
C GLY A 119 -1.69 -4.45 2.89
N PHE A 120 -0.78 -5.33 3.32
CA PHE A 120 -0.21 -6.38 2.47
C PHE A 120 -1.28 -7.30 1.82
N ILE A 121 -2.41 -7.52 2.48
CA ILE A 121 -3.52 -8.35 1.98
C ILE A 121 -4.60 -7.48 1.34
N LEU A 122 -4.91 -6.35 1.96
CA LEU A 122 -6.01 -5.49 1.52
C LEU A 122 -5.66 -4.73 0.23
N TYR A 123 -4.42 -4.28 0.02
CA TYR A 123 -4.03 -3.61 -1.23
C TYR A 123 -4.22 -4.51 -2.46
N PRO A 124 -3.72 -5.76 -2.50
CA PRO A 124 -4.02 -6.69 -3.58
C PRO A 124 -5.51 -6.95 -3.77
N TRP A 125 -6.28 -7.01 -2.67
CA TRP A 125 -7.73 -7.20 -2.73
C TRP A 125 -8.45 -6.08 -3.48
N ILE A 126 -8.06 -4.81 -3.29
CA ILE A 126 -8.62 -3.68 -4.07
C ILE A 126 -8.07 -3.67 -5.50
N GLY A 127 -6.79 -4.02 -5.66
CA GLY A 127 -6.11 -4.09 -6.94
C GLY A 127 -6.77 -5.06 -7.90
N PHE A 128 -7.10 -6.27 -7.43
CA PHE A 128 -7.77 -7.30 -8.21
C PHE A 128 -9.31 -7.24 -8.15
N GLY A 129 -9.89 -6.66 -7.10
CA GLY A 129 -11.35 -6.60 -6.91
C GLY A 129 -12.07 -5.66 -7.88
N SER A 130 -13.38 -5.50 -7.78
CA SER A 130 -14.18 -4.59 -8.63
C SER A 130 -14.16 -3.12 -8.18
N ALA A 131 -13.33 -2.76 -7.20
CA ALA A 131 -13.28 -1.41 -6.68
C ALA A 131 -12.77 -0.44 -7.76
N GLU A 132 -13.61 0.52 -8.13
CA GLU A 132 -13.29 1.62 -9.04
C GLU A 132 -12.65 2.77 -8.28
N TYR A 133 -11.56 3.28 -8.84
CA TYR A 133 -10.90 4.47 -8.34
C TYR A 133 -11.73 5.70 -8.70
N HIS A 134 -12.46 6.22 -7.72
CA HIS A 134 -13.16 7.48 -7.84
C HIS A 134 -12.14 8.60 -7.61
N ARG A 135 -11.59 9.12 -8.71
CA ARG A 135 -10.94 10.43 -8.66
C ARG A 135 -12.04 11.38 -8.19
N LEU A 136 -11.87 11.99 -7.00
CA LEU A 136 -12.73 13.08 -6.56
C LEU A 136 -12.97 13.98 -7.77
N PRO A 137 -14.23 14.34 -8.08
CA PRO A 137 -14.46 15.33 -9.11
C PRO A 137 -13.53 16.48 -8.72
N ALA A 138 -12.65 16.90 -9.63
CA ALA A 138 -12.26 18.29 -9.57
C ALA A 138 -13.58 19.08 -9.60
N LEU A 139 -13.59 20.35 -9.23
CA LEU A 139 -14.78 21.18 -9.37
C LEU A 139 -15.22 21.36 -10.85
N HIS A 140 -15.20 20.33 -11.70
CA HIS A 140 -16.29 20.04 -12.61
C HIS A 140 -17.58 19.80 -11.81
N THR A 141 -18.06 20.86 -11.13
CA THR A 141 -19.37 21.37 -11.54
C THR A 141 -19.35 21.26 -13.06
N PRO A 142 -20.16 20.42 -13.72
CA PRO A 142 -20.37 20.64 -15.14
C PRO A 142 -20.82 22.10 -15.16
N LEU A 143 -19.92 23.02 -15.56
CA LEU A 143 -20.24 24.43 -15.62
C LEU A 143 -21.57 24.42 -16.33
N PRO A 144 -22.66 24.96 -15.73
CA PRO A 144 -23.95 24.96 -16.39
C PRO A 144 -23.64 25.46 -17.77
N GLN A 145 -23.69 24.55 -18.76
CA GLN A 145 -23.15 24.87 -20.07
C GLN A 145 -23.91 26.12 -20.43
N PRO A 146 -23.24 27.27 -20.71
CA PRO A 146 -23.97 28.46 -21.08
C PRO A 146 -24.83 27.99 -22.22
N LEU A 147 -26.14 27.92 -21.96
CA LEU A 147 -27.08 27.14 -22.74
C LEU A 147 -26.68 27.35 -24.18
N ARG A 148 -26.40 26.27 -24.94
CA ARG A 148 -26.15 26.33 -26.39
C ARG A 148 -27.46 26.82 -27.02
N ARG A 149 -27.73 28.10 -26.79
CA ARG A 149 -29.01 28.77 -26.92
C ARG A 149 -28.98 29.25 -28.35
N SER A 150 -29.77 28.58 -29.17
CA SER A 150 -30.49 29.18 -30.30
C SER A 150 -29.70 29.75 -31.49
N SER A 151 -28.38 29.55 -31.63
CA SER A 151 -27.68 29.99 -32.86
C SER A 151 -27.96 29.11 -34.09
N GLU A 152 -28.57 27.95 -33.89
CA GLU A 152 -28.91 27.00 -34.98
C GLU A 152 -30.33 27.22 -35.55
N SER A 153 -31.18 28.00 -34.87
CA SER A 153 -32.58 28.22 -35.25
C SER A 153 -32.80 29.45 -36.14
N ARG A 154 -31.74 30.17 -36.50
CA ARG A 154 -31.85 31.40 -37.30
C ARG A 154 -30.84 31.37 -38.45
N LYS A 155 -31.11 30.54 -39.47
CA LYS A 155 -30.58 30.74 -40.81
C LYS A 155 -31.77 30.89 -41.78
N PRO A 156 -31.92 32.05 -42.44
CA PRO A 156 -32.89 32.23 -43.53
C PRO A 156 -32.44 31.53 -44.82
#